data_AF-A0A158AHL5-F1
#
_entry.id   AF-A0A158AHL5-F1
#
_cell.length_a   1.000
_cell.length_b   1.000
_cell.length_c   1.000
_cell.angle_alpha   90.00
_cell.angle_beta   90.00
_cell.angle_gamma   90.00
#
_symmetry.space_group_name_H-M   'P 1'
#
loop_
_entity.id
_entity.type
_entity.pdbx_description
1 polymer ?
#
loop_
_entity_poly.entity_id
_entity_poly.type
_entity_poly.pdbx_seq_one_letter_code
_entity_poly.pdbx_strand_id
1 'polypeptide(L)'
;MRLVQGYFELAVEALEPALARCRSAEFPIYVSRIASFLAAALASIGRIDDALPLINEAIQHSAVTNLRFSNSLVLSNCGRVCHLAGQHSEALAHARDAIDVARACGERGNEGWAECLLRELVSNGADSLAGIQDARGYYGAALTIAEGLGMLPLQAQCLYGLSRLHNTTGKGSFAEQLAAQATALCPETGMKLLLG
;
A
#
# COMPACT_ATOMS: atom_id res chain seq x y z
N MET A 1 -4.39 5.12 10.83
CA MET A 1 -2.93 5.28 11.01
C MET A 1 -2.23 3.95 11.29
N ARG A 2 -2.77 3.07 12.16
CA ARG A 2 -2.19 1.76 12.53
C ARG A 2 -1.82 0.82 11.37
N LEU A 3 -2.62 0.78 10.30
CA LEU A 3 -2.30 -0.03 9.11
C LEU A 3 -1.02 0.47 8.40
N VAL A 4 -0.95 1.78 8.14
CA VAL A 4 0.21 2.42 7.49
C VAL A 4 1.45 2.26 8.37
N GLN A 5 1.27 2.30 9.70
CA GLN A 5 2.31 2.10 10.68
C GLN A 5 2.74 0.63 10.86
N GLY A 6 2.13 -0.34 10.17
CA GLY A 6 2.51 -1.76 10.31
C GLY A 6 2.02 -2.45 11.59
N TYR A 7 1.12 -1.82 12.36
CA TYR A 7 0.44 -2.45 13.50
C TYR A 7 -0.84 -3.16 13.04
N PHE A 8 -0.67 -4.25 12.30
CA PHE A 8 -1.76 -4.92 11.61
C PHE A 8 -2.78 -5.54 12.56
N GLU A 9 -2.35 -6.18 13.64
CA GLU A 9 -3.23 -6.79 14.65
C GLU A 9 -4.12 -5.72 15.32
N LEU A 10 -3.52 -4.61 15.75
CA LEU A 10 -4.26 -3.48 16.34
C LEU A 10 -5.15 -2.75 15.31
N ALA A 11 -4.85 -2.89 14.02
CA ALA A 11 -5.71 -2.40 12.95
C ALA A 11 -6.93 -3.31 12.79
N VAL A 12 -6.75 -4.64 12.79
CA VAL A 12 -7.86 -5.62 12.76
C VAL A 12 -8.81 -5.39 13.93
N GLU A 13 -8.29 -5.33 15.16
CA GLU A 13 -9.10 -5.10 16.38
C GLU A 13 -9.96 -3.83 16.30
N ALA A 14 -9.45 -2.78 15.65
CA ALA A 14 -10.18 -1.53 15.50
C ALA A 14 -11.17 -1.55 14.33
N LEU A 15 -10.81 -2.23 13.22
CA LEU A 15 -11.54 -2.20 11.96
C LEU A 15 -12.70 -3.19 11.92
N GLU A 16 -12.59 -4.36 12.57
CA GLU A 16 -13.68 -5.34 12.66
C GLU A 16 -14.96 -4.74 13.25
N PRO A 17 -14.96 -4.13 14.45
CA PRO A 17 -16.17 -3.53 15.00
C PRO A 17 -16.60 -2.28 14.23
N ALA A 18 -15.67 -1.56 13.59
CA ALA A 18 -16.02 -0.43 12.74
C ALA A 18 -16.79 -0.87 11.49
N LEU A 19 -16.36 -1.95 10.84
CA LEU A 19 -17.04 -2.51 9.67
C LEU A 19 -18.43 -3.02 10.04
N ALA A 20 -18.57 -3.71 11.17
CA ALA A 20 -19.86 -4.16 11.66
C ALA A 20 -20.84 -3.00 11.86
N ARG A 21 -20.39 -1.87 12.43
CA ARG A 21 -21.20 -0.66 12.57
C ARG A 21 -21.52 0.00 11.23
N CYS A 22 -20.57 0.08 10.29
CA CYS A 22 -20.84 0.62 8.97
C CYS A 22 -21.93 -0.16 8.23
N ARG A 23 -21.94 -1.49 8.36
CA ARG A 23 -22.97 -2.37 7.79
C ARG A 23 -24.33 -2.21 8.46
N SER A 24 -24.38 -1.98 9.77
CA SER A 24 -25.64 -1.93 10.53
C SER A 24 -26.27 -0.55 10.66
N ALA A 25 -25.46 0.53 10.60
CA ALA A 25 -25.90 1.89 10.91
C ALA A 25 -26.20 2.74 9.66
N GLU A 26 -26.52 2.12 8.52
CA GLU A 26 -26.88 2.82 7.27
C GLU A 26 -25.84 3.86 6.79
N PHE A 27 -24.54 3.63 7.06
CA PHE A 27 -23.43 4.39 6.46
C PHE A 27 -22.72 3.56 5.38
N PRO A 28 -23.43 3.12 4.31
CA PRO A 28 -22.87 2.23 3.29
C PRO A 28 -21.64 2.87 2.63
N ILE A 29 -21.63 4.20 2.51
CA ILE A 29 -20.55 5.00 1.93
C ILE A 29 -19.13 4.65 2.43
N TYR A 30 -19.00 4.14 3.65
CA TYR A 30 -17.70 3.78 4.24
C TYR A 30 -17.38 2.27 4.18
N VAL A 31 -18.33 1.42 3.81
CA VAL A 31 -18.16 -0.04 3.82
C VAL A 31 -16.98 -0.44 2.94
N SER A 32 -16.91 0.04 1.70
CA SER A 32 -15.79 -0.30 0.80
C SER A 32 -14.43 0.08 1.37
N ARG A 33 -14.33 1.27 1.95
CA ARG A 33 -13.09 1.77 2.54
C ARG A 33 -12.67 0.95 3.75
N ILE A 34 -13.58 0.76 4.72
CA ILE A 34 -13.26 0.03 5.96
C ILE A 34 -12.99 -1.45 5.66
N ALA A 35 -13.78 -2.09 4.79
CA ALA A 35 -13.58 -3.47 4.37
C ALA A 35 -12.21 -3.66 3.69
N SER A 36 -11.82 -2.76 2.76
CA SER A 36 -10.51 -2.85 2.11
C SER A 36 -9.34 -2.72 3.08
N PHE A 37 -9.45 -1.85 4.09
CA PHE A 37 -8.42 -1.70 5.11
C PHE A 37 -8.33 -2.91 6.04
N LEU A 38 -9.47 -3.47 6.42
CA LEU A 38 -9.51 -4.68 7.24
C LEU A 38 -8.91 -5.86 6.46
N ALA A 39 -9.26 -6.00 5.18
CA ALA A 39 -8.69 -7.00 4.28
C ALA A 39 -7.17 -6.87 4.18
N ALA A 40 -6.65 -5.66 3.96
CA ALA A 40 -5.21 -5.42 3.92
C ALA A 40 -4.52 -5.77 5.25
N ALA A 41 -5.14 -5.45 6.40
CA ALA A 41 -4.60 -5.80 7.71
C ALA A 41 -4.57 -7.32 7.95
N LEU A 42 -5.67 -8.01 7.63
CA LEU A 42 -5.79 -9.47 7.73
C LEU A 42 -4.78 -10.18 6.83
N ALA A 43 -4.63 -9.72 5.58
CA ALA A 43 -3.66 -10.28 4.66
C ALA A 43 -2.22 -10.10 5.18
N SER A 44 -1.88 -8.94 5.74
CA SER A 44 -0.55 -8.67 6.30
C SER A 44 -0.20 -9.54 7.51
N ILE A 45 -1.18 -10.10 8.23
CA ILE A 45 -0.96 -11.07 9.32
C ILE A 45 -1.13 -12.53 8.85
N GLY A 46 -1.21 -12.77 7.54
CA GLY A 46 -1.30 -14.10 6.94
C GLY A 46 -2.71 -14.70 6.88
N ARG A 47 -3.75 -13.98 7.33
CA ARG A 47 -5.15 -14.40 7.25
C ARG A 47 -5.76 -14.07 5.89
N ILE A 48 -5.18 -14.64 4.83
CA ILE A 48 -5.57 -14.36 3.43
C ILE A 48 -7.00 -14.80 3.14
N ASP A 49 -7.42 -15.97 3.65
CA ASP A 49 -8.75 -16.51 3.44
C ASP A 49 -9.86 -15.62 4.00
N ASP A 50 -9.56 -14.86 5.08
CA ASP A 50 -10.48 -13.88 5.66
C ASP A 50 -10.45 -12.54 4.91
N ALA A 51 -9.33 -12.21 4.28
CA ALA A 51 -9.15 -10.95 3.56
C ALA A 51 -9.85 -10.93 2.18
N LEU A 52 -9.81 -12.05 1.45
CA LEU A 52 -10.36 -12.13 0.08
C LEU A 52 -11.89 -11.86 0.00
N PRO A 53 -12.74 -12.37 0.91
CA PRO A 53 -14.16 -12.01 0.90
C PRO A 53 -14.39 -10.52 1.12
N LEU A 54 -13.62 -9.89 2.01
CA LEU A 54 -13.74 -8.47 2.34
C LEU A 54 -13.30 -7.56 1.19
N ILE A 55 -12.27 -7.95 0.44
CA ILE A 55 -11.83 -7.17 -0.72
C ILE A 55 -12.84 -7.25 -1.87
N ASN A 56 -13.46 -8.42 -2.06
CA ASN A 56 -14.56 -8.59 -3.02
C ASN A 56 -15.77 -7.74 -2.65
N GLU A 57 -16.18 -7.74 -1.38
CA GLU A 57 -17.23 -6.84 -0.89
C GLU A 57 -16.87 -5.37 -1.14
N ALA A 58 -15.63 -4.97 -0.87
CA ALA A 58 -15.20 -3.59 -1.07
C ALA A 58 -15.31 -3.14 -2.53
N ILE A 59 -14.88 -3.98 -3.46
CA ILE A 59 -14.97 -3.73 -4.91
C ILE A 59 -16.44 -3.65 -5.34
N GLN A 60 -17.26 -4.64 -5.00
CA GLN A 60 -18.68 -4.65 -5.39
C GLN A 60 -19.42 -3.42 -4.84
N HIS A 61 -19.16 -3.07 -3.58
CA HIS A 61 -19.77 -1.91 -2.96
C HIS A 61 -19.31 -0.59 -3.61
N SER A 62 -18.02 -0.47 -3.97
CA SER A 62 -17.51 0.71 -4.67
C SER A 62 -18.12 0.90 -6.06
N ALA A 63 -18.38 -0.20 -6.78
CA ALA A 63 -19.01 -0.17 -8.10
C ALA A 63 -20.48 0.29 -8.04
N VAL A 64 -21.23 -0.18 -7.03
CA VAL A 64 -22.66 0.17 -6.86
C VAL A 64 -22.85 1.62 -6.41
N THR A 65 -21.95 2.15 -5.56
CA THR A 65 -22.13 3.47 -4.97
C THR A 65 -21.63 4.64 -5.86
N ASN A 66 -20.93 4.34 -6.96
CA ASN A 66 -20.36 5.32 -7.91
C ASN A 66 -19.53 6.43 -7.23
N LEU A 67 -19.00 6.15 -6.04
CA LEU A 67 -18.21 7.08 -5.25
C LEU A 67 -16.81 7.14 -5.85
N ARG A 68 -16.56 8.18 -6.66
CA ARG A 68 -15.25 8.35 -7.30
C ARG A 68 -14.14 8.70 -6.30
N PHE A 69 -14.48 9.36 -5.19
CA PHE A 69 -13.54 9.76 -4.16
C PHE A 69 -13.07 8.54 -3.34
N SER A 70 -11.76 8.40 -3.14
CA SER A 70 -11.10 7.30 -2.40
C SER A 70 -11.13 5.90 -3.06
N ASN A 71 -11.59 5.77 -4.32
CA ASN A 71 -11.51 4.49 -5.04
C ASN A 71 -10.06 4.05 -5.30
N SER A 72 -9.14 4.99 -5.50
CA SER A 72 -7.71 4.69 -5.65
C SER A 72 -7.13 3.95 -4.45
N LEU A 73 -7.60 4.29 -3.24
CA LEU A 73 -7.15 3.68 -2.00
C LEU A 73 -7.72 2.26 -1.84
N VAL A 74 -8.99 2.06 -2.19
CA VAL A 74 -9.60 0.73 -2.22
C VAL A 74 -8.83 -0.16 -3.20
N LEU A 75 -8.57 0.31 -4.41
CA LEU A 75 -7.80 -0.42 -5.43
C LEU A 75 -6.36 -0.72 -4.98
N SER A 76 -5.70 0.23 -4.31
CA SER A 76 -4.37 0.00 -3.73
C SER A 76 -4.38 -1.12 -2.69
N ASN A 77 -5.38 -1.14 -1.81
CA ASN A 77 -5.55 -2.22 -0.84
C ASN A 77 -5.88 -3.55 -1.54
N CYS A 78 -6.66 -3.53 -2.64
CA CYS A 78 -6.88 -4.72 -3.46
C CYS A 78 -5.57 -5.27 -4.01
N GLY A 79 -4.74 -4.40 -4.59
CA GLY A 79 -3.43 -4.79 -5.11
C GLY A 79 -2.54 -5.41 -4.03
N ARG A 80 -2.54 -4.84 -2.82
CA ARG A 80 -1.81 -5.38 -1.66
C ARG A 80 -2.30 -6.77 -1.26
N VAL A 81 -3.62 -6.97 -1.14
CA VAL A 81 -4.22 -8.26 -0.77
C VAL A 81 -3.92 -9.32 -1.84
N CYS A 82 -4.14 -9.00 -3.13
CA CYS A 82 -3.80 -9.89 -4.24
C CYS A 82 -2.32 -10.28 -4.24
N HIS A 83 -1.42 -9.33 -3.96
CA HIS A 83 0.01 -9.63 -3.87
C HIS A 83 0.33 -10.65 -2.78
N LEU A 84 -0.20 -10.44 -1.58
CA LEU A 84 0.00 -11.34 -0.44
C LEU A 84 -0.69 -12.69 -0.65
N ALA A 85 -1.74 -12.74 -1.46
CA ALA A 85 -2.40 -13.97 -1.91
C ALA A 85 -1.67 -14.68 -3.06
N GLY A 86 -0.55 -14.14 -3.57
CA GLY A 86 0.20 -14.70 -4.70
C GLY A 86 -0.41 -14.41 -6.09
N GLN A 87 -1.48 -13.61 -6.16
CA GLN A 87 -2.16 -13.20 -7.39
C GLN A 87 -1.45 -12.01 -8.06
N HIS A 88 -0.24 -12.26 -8.56
CA HIS A 88 0.67 -11.19 -8.99
C HIS A 88 0.12 -10.32 -10.15
N SER A 89 -0.49 -10.93 -11.16
CA SER A 89 -1.05 -10.20 -12.31
C SER A 89 -2.21 -9.29 -11.91
N GLU A 90 -3.10 -9.74 -11.02
CA GLU A 90 -4.20 -8.94 -10.49
C GLU A 90 -3.70 -7.81 -9.62
N ALA A 91 -2.66 -8.06 -8.80
CA ALA A 91 -2.03 -7.04 -7.99
C ALA A 91 -1.48 -5.88 -8.84
N LEU A 92 -0.80 -6.20 -9.95
CA LEU A 92 -0.28 -5.21 -10.90
C LEU A 92 -1.40 -4.41 -11.57
N ALA A 93 -2.49 -5.07 -11.95
CA ALA A 93 -3.65 -4.40 -12.56
C ALA A 93 -4.28 -3.39 -11.58
N HIS A 94 -4.59 -3.83 -10.36
CA HIS A 94 -5.17 -2.96 -9.34
C HIS A 94 -4.27 -1.79 -8.93
N ALA A 95 -2.95 -1.99 -8.86
CA ALA A 95 -2.02 -0.90 -8.59
C ALA A 95 -2.00 0.15 -9.71
N ARG A 96 -2.09 -0.27 -10.99
CA ARG A 96 -2.19 0.65 -12.13
C ARG A 96 -3.51 1.42 -12.13
N ASP A 97 -4.62 0.71 -11.93
CA ASP A 97 -5.95 1.34 -11.84
C ASP A 97 -5.99 2.36 -10.69
N ALA A 98 -5.37 2.05 -9.55
CA ALA A 98 -5.27 2.97 -8.42
C ALA A 98 -4.53 4.27 -8.77
N ILE A 99 -3.42 4.18 -9.52
CA ILE A 99 -2.66 5.34 -9.99
C ILE A 99 -3.51 6.19 -10.93
N ASP A 100 -4.16 5.56 -11.92
CA ASP A 100 -4.97 6.27 -12.91
C ASP A 100 -6.16 7.00 -12.26
N VAL A 101 -6.83 6.34 -11.32
CA VAL A 101 -7.91 6.95 -10.53
C VAL A 101 -7.38 8.09 -9.65
N ALA A 102 -6.25 7.88 -8.96
CA ALA A 102 -5.67 8.93 -8.11
C ALA A 102 -5.30 10.17 -8.92
N ARG A 103 -4.72 10.00 -10.12
CA ARG A 103 -4.40 11.10 -11.04
C ARG A 103 -5.66 11.81 -11.53
N ALA A 104 -6.65 11.05 -12.00
CA ALA A 104 -7.91 11.61 -12.50
C ALA A 104 -8.68 12.42 -11.42
N CYS A 105 -8.53 12.03 -10.14
CA CYS A 105 -9.17 12.69 -9.01
C CYS A 105 -8.27 13.70 -8.28
N GLY A 106 -7.02 13.89 -8.70
CA GLY A 106 -6.06 14.80 -8.05
C GLY A 106 -5.61 14.35 -6.66
N GLU A 107 -5.75 13.06 -6.33
CA GLU A 107 -5.41 12.47 -5.03
C GLU A 107 -3.90 12.19 -4.93
N ARG A 108 -3.07 13.23 -4.98
CA ARG A 108 -1.61 13.12 -5.07
C ARG A 108 -0.97 12.22 -3.99
N GLY A 109 -1.50 12.22 -2.77
CA GLY A 109 -1.02 11.34 -1.71
C GLY A 109 -1.32 9.86 -1.98
N ASN A 110 -2.51 9.55 -2.52
CA ASN A 110 -2.88 8.18 -2.88
C ASN A 110 -2.12 7.72 -4.13
N GLU A 111 -1.84 8.64 -5.09
CA GLU A 111 -0.96 8.36 -6.22
C GLU A 111 0.41 7.89 -5.74
N GLY A 112 1.02 8.61 -4.79
CA GLY A 112 2.33 8.22 -4.23
C GLY A 112 2.32 6.83 -3.58
N TRP A 113 1.27 6.48 -2.83
CA TRP A 113 1.10 5.14 -2.25
C TRP A 113 0.93 4.05 -3.32
N ALA A 114 0.11 4.31 -4.34
CA ALA A 114 -0.16 3.36 -5.41
C ALA A 114 1.08 3.13 -6.30
N GLU A 115 1.85 4.18 -6.59
CA GLU A 115 3.15 4.09 -7.28
C GLU A 115 4.15 3.26 -6.46
N CYS A 116 4.24 3.50 -5.14
CA CYS A 116 5.11 2.72 -4.25
C CYS A 116 4.73 1.23 -4.25
N LEU A 117 3.43 0.92 -4.21
CA LEU A 117 2.94 -0.46 -4.31
C LEU A 117 3.31 -1.09 -5.66
N LEU A 118 3.02 -0.41 -6.77
CA LEU A 118 3.33 -0.93 -8.11
C LEU A 118 4.82 -1.29 -8.24
N ARG A 119 5.71 -0.52 -7.59
CA ARG A 119 7.14 -0.84 -7.60
C ARG A 119 7.55 -2.00 -6.74
N GLU A 120 6.95 -2.16 -5.58
CA GLU A 120 7.15 -3.36 -4.77
C GLU A 120 6.81 -4.62 -5.59
N LEU A 121 5.70 -4.57 -6.34
CA LEU A 121 5.27 -5.66 -7.21
C LEU A 121 6.27 -5.92 -8.34
N VAL A 122 6.63 -4.90 -9.12
CA VAL A 122 7.55 -5.06 -10.26
C VAL A 122 8.95 -5.48 -9.82
N SER A 123 9.46 -4.96 -8.70
CA SER A 123 10.82 -5.26 -8.21
C SER A 123 10.98 -6.70 -7.75
N ASN A 124 9.92 -7.30 -7.19
CA ASN A 124 9.94 -8.72 -6.80
C ASN A 124 10.03 -9.68 -8.00
N GLY A 125 9.87 -9.19 -9.25
CA GLY A 125 10.08 -9.96 -10.49
C GLY A 125 11.19 -9.43 -11.39
N ALA A 126 11.98 -8.43 -10.94
CA ALA A 126 12.97 -7.76 -11.76
C ALA A 126 14.35 -8.44 -11.70
N ASP A 127 14.52 -9.52 -12.45
CA ASP A 127 15.85 -10.17 -12.62
C ASP A 127 16.77 -9.40 -13.58
N SER A 128 16.24 -8.39 -14.28
CA SER A 128 16.98 -7.63 -15.30
C SER A 128 17.41 -6.24 -14.82
N LEU A 129 18.58 -5.81 -15.28
CA LEU A 129 19.14 -4.47 -15.00
C LEU A 129 18.20 -3.33 -15.42
N ALA A 130 17.42 -3.50 -16.48
CA ALA A 130 16.44 -2.52 -16.94
C ALA A 130 15.28 -2.36 -15.94
N GLY A 131 14.70 -3.47 -15.46
CA GLY A 131 13.64 -3.43 -14.45
C GLY A 131 14.07 -2.79 -13.13
N ILE A 132 15.34 -2.97 -12.76
CA ILE A 132 15.94 -2.35 -11.57
C ILE A 132 16.11 -0.83 -11.75
N GLN A 133 16.54 -0.37 -12.93
CA GLN A 133 16.66 1.07 -13.22
C GLN A 133 15.31 1.76 -13.21
N ASP A 134 14.31 1.13 -13.82
CA ASP A 134 12.94 1.61 -13.80
C ASP A 134 12.44 1.74 -12.36
N ALA A 135 12.54 0.67 -11.56
CA ALA A 135 12.12 0.66 -10.16
C ALA A 135 12.72 1.82 -9.34
N ARG A 136 14.00 2.15 -9.54
CA ARG A 136 14.65 3.28 -8.89
C ARG A 136 14.01 4.62 -9.27
N GLY A 137 13.74 4.85 -10.56
CA GLY A 137 13.13 6.09 -11.03
C GLY A 137 11.77 6.35 -10.40
N TYR A 138 10.95 5.31 -10.29
CA TYR A 138 9.62 5.40 -9.69
C TYR A 138 9.63 5.58 -8.17
N TYR A 139 10.52 4.90 -7.43
CA TYR A 139 10.71 5.19 -6.01
C TYR A 139 11.17 6.63 -5.78
N GLY A 140 12.01 7.17 -6.66
CA GLY A 140 12.39 8.58 -6.66
C GLY A 140 11.19 9.52 -6.84
N ALA A 141 10.31 9.23 -7.81
CA ALA A 141 9.09 10.02 -8.03
C ALA A 141 8.13 9.97 -6.83
N ALA A 142 7.91 8.78 -6.25
CA ALA A 142 7.07 8.62 -5.06
C ALA A 142 7.68 9.35 -3.84
N LEU A 143 9.01 9.32 -3.69
CA LEU A 143 9.72 10.07 -2.65
C LEU A 143 9.54 11.58 -2.83
N THR A 144 9.67 12.10 -4.06
CA THR A 144 9.41 13.53 -4.35
C THR A 144 7.99 13.96 -4.00
N ILE A 145 6.98 13.11 -4.30
CA ILE A 145 5.60 13.35 -3.88
C ILE A 145 5.51 13.39 -2.35
N ALA A 146 6.13 12.41 -1.68
CA ALA A 146 6.07 12.26 -0.24
C ALA A 146 6.78 13.41 0.51
N GLU A 147 7.89 13.90 -0.02
CA GLU A 147 8.60 15.09 0.48
C GLU A 147 7.76 16.35 0.28
N GLY A 148 7.24 16.56 -0.93
CA GLY A 148 6.42 17.74 -1.24
C GLY A 148 5.12 17.83 -0.44
N LEU A 149 4.62 16.69 0.07
CA LEU A 149 3.40 16.62 0.88
C LEU A 149 3.68 16.39 2.38
N GLY A 150 4.95 16.29 2.80
CA GLY A 150 5.31 15.99 4.19
C GLY A 150 4.83 14.61 4.69
N MET A 151 4.64 13.65 3.78
CA MET A 151 4.12 12.31 4.08
C MET A 151 5.22 11.38 4.59
N LEU A 152 5.67 11.60 5.82
CA LEU A 152 6.75 10.83 6.45
C LEU A 152 6.59 9.29 6.36
N PRO A 153 5.38 8.69 6.53
CA PRO A 153 5.24 7.24 6.40
C PRO A 153 5.50 6.74 4.96
N LEU A 154 5.08 7.51 3.95
CA LEU A 154 5.35 7.17 2.55
C LEU A 154 6.83 7.34 2.21
N GLN A 155 7.50 8.37 2.76
CA GLN A 155 8.95 8.55 2.61
C GLN A 155 9.71 7.34 3.15
N ALA A 156 9.40 6.91 4.37
CA ALA A 156 10.03 5.73 4.98
C ALA A 156 9.78 4.45 4.16
N GLN A 157 8.57 4.25 3.62
CA GLN A 157 8.28 3.12 2.74
C GLN A 157 9.10 3.15 1.45
N CYS A 158 9.23 4.32 0.81
CA CYS A 158 10.00 4.49 -0.43
C CYS A 158 11.49 4.22 -0.20
N LEU A 159 12.05 4.76 0.90
CA LEU A 159 13.45 4.56 1.28
C LEU A 159 13.75 3.09 1.58
N TYR A 160 12.83 2.40 2.27
CA TYR A 160 12.95 0.96 2.52
C TYR A 160 12.90 0.14 1.22
N GLY A 161 11.99 0.46 0.31
CA GLY A 161 11.91 -0.17 -1.01
C GLY A 161 13.19 0.00 -1.84
N LEU A 162 13.76 1.21 -1.84
CA LEU A 162 15.05 1.49 -2.47
C LEU A 162 16.19 0.70 -1.82
N SER A 163 16.22 0.60 -0.49
CA SER A 163 17.22 -0.20 0.22
C SER A 163 17.20 -1.67 -0.24
N ARG A 164 16.02 -2.30 -0.29
CA ARG A 164 15.87 -3.68 -0.78
C ARG A 164 16.37 -3.84 -2.22
N LEU A 165 16.02 -2.91 -3.11
CA LEU A 165 16.49 -2.91 -4.49
C LEU A 165 18.03 -2.81 -4.58
N HIS A 166 18.64 -1.98 -3.73
CA HIS A 166 20.09 -1.84 -3.68
C HIS A 166 20.80 -3.07 -3.10
N ASN A 167 20.19 -3.78 -2.15
CA ASN A 167 20.70 -5.06 -1.65
C ASN A 167 20.73 -6.13 -2.76
N THR A 168 19.65 -6.24 -3.56
CA THR A 168 19.60 -7.21 -4.68
C THR A 168 20.61 -6.93 -5.79
N THR A 169 21.10 -5.70 -5.91
CA THR A 169 22.08 -5.28 -6.95
C THR A 169 23.53 -5.29 -6.47
N GLY A 170 23.80 -5.83 -5.28
CA GLY A 170 25.15 -5.91 -4.71
C GLY A 170 25.71 -4.58 -4.19
N LYS A 171 24.85 -3.56 -3.97
CA LYS A 171 25.24 -2.23 -3.46
C LYS A 171 24.90 -2.09 -1.96
N GLY A 172 25.43 -3.01 -1.15
CA GLY A 172 25.08 -3.15 0.28
C GLY A 172 25.26 -1.88 1.12
N SER A 173 26.39 -1.16 0.97
CA SER A 173 26.65 0.06 1.76
C SER A 173 25.64 1.18 1.49
N PHE A 174 25.12 1.28 0.26
CA PHE A 174 24.09 2.27 -0.09
C PHE A 174 22.70 1.83 0.40
N ALA A 175 22.42 0.52 0.36
CA ALA A 175 21.21 -0.05 0.91
C ALA A 175 21.11 0.18 2.43
N GLU A 176 22.21 -0.01 3.16
CA GLU A 176 22.29 0.24 4.61
C GLU A 176 21.99 1.70 4.96
N GLN A 177 22.53 2.65 4.20
CA GLN A 177 22.25 4.08 4.40
C GLN A 177 20.78 4.41 4.20
N LEU A 178 20.15 3.87 3.16
CA LEU A 178 18.73 4.06 2.89
C LEU A 178 17.83 3.41 3.95
N ALA A 179 18.20 2.22 4.43
CA ALA A 179 17.50 1.57 5.54
C ALA A 179 17.61 2.37 6.85
N ALA A 180 18.79 2.95 7.12
CA ALA A 180 18.99 3.80 8.28
C ALA A 180 18.14 5.07 8.22
N GLN A 181 18.05 5.72 7.04
CA GLN A 181 17.17 6.87 6.84
C GLN A 181 15.69 6.50 7.03
N ALA A 182 15.23 5.38 6.47
CA ALA A 182 13.86 4.90 6.68
C ALA A 182 13.56 4.65 8.17
N THR A 183 14.52 4.06 8.89
CA THR A 183 14.40 3.77 10.33
C THR A 183 14.38 5.06 11.16
N ALA A 184 15.17 6.07 10.78
CA ALA A 184 15.20 7.35 11.48
C ALA A 184 13.84 8.08 11.44
N LEU A 185 13.01 7.82 10.43
CA LEU A 185 11.66 8.38 10.32
C LEU A 185 10.62 7.62 11.18
N CYS A 186 10.96 6.44 11.72
CA CYS A 186 10.04 5.59 12.47
C CYS A 186 9.54 6.21 13.79
N PRO A 187 10.37 6.88 14.62
CA PRO A 187 9.91 7.53 15.84
C PRO A 187 8.86 8.63 15.58
N GLU A 188 9.02 9.41 14.52
CA GLU A 188 8.09 10.49 14.15
C GLU A 188 6.79 9.98 13.56
N THR A 189 6.84 8.80 12.93
CA THR A 189 5.70 8.20 12.24
C THR A 189 4.99 7.11 13.04
N GLY A 190 5.61 6.62 14.12
CA GLY A 190 5.19 5.42 14.83
C GLY A 190 5.19 4.17 13.96
N MET A 191 6.04 4.10 12.93
CA MET A 191 6.07 2.96 12.00
C MET A 191 6.82 1.76 12.61
N LYS A 192 6.23 0.57 12.48
CA LYS A 192 6.87 -0.74 12.63
C LYS A 192 7.28 -1.20 11.23
N LEU A 193 8.49 -0.85 10.81
CA LEU A 193 9.06 -1.42 9.59
C LEU A 193 9.29 -2.92 9.83
N LEU A 194 8.68 -3.77 9.00
CA LEU A 194 9.03 -5.18 8.93
C LEU A 194 10.40 -5.29 8.26
N LEU A 195 11.45 -5.18 9.06
CA LEU A 195 12.82 -5.49 8.67
C LEU A 195 12.90 -7.02 8.48
N GLY A 196 12.48 -7.48 7.31
CA GLY A 196 12.73 -8.83 6.80
C GLY A 196 13.97 -8.83 5.92
#